data_AF-A0A173Z777-F1
#
_entry.id   AF-A0A173Z777-F1
#
_cell.length_a   1.000
_cell.length_b   1.000
_cell.length_c   1.000
_cell.angle_alpha   90.00
_cell.angle_beta   90.00
_cell.angle_gamma   90.00
#
_symmetry.space_group_name_H-M   'P 1'
#
loop_
_entity.id
_entity.type
_entity.pdbx_description
1 polymer ?
#
loop_
_entity_poly.entity_id
_entity_poly.type
_entity_poly.pdbx_seq_one_letter_code
_entity_poly.pdbx_strand_id
1 'polypeptide(L)'
;MMLYVVHGNTYYYGYGHIENIFGIYAKKDDAEAAKELITKKLYEKEIARGQMSVVADISDVEVEIAEIEAGRLVEIELGGYCE
;
A
#
# COMPACT_ATOMS: atom_id res chain seq x y z
N MET A 1 17.51 -5.43 -13.57
CA MET A 1 16.85 -4.10 -13.54
C MET A 1 16.12 -4.00 -12.22
N MET A 2 16.31 -2.94 -11.44
CA MET A 2 15.54 -2.77 -10.21
C MET A 2 14.10 -2.35 -10.55
N LEU A 3 13.13 -2.98 -9.90
CA LEU A 3 11.73 -2.62 -9.92
C LEU A 3 11.30 -2.19 -8.52
N TYR A 4 10.38 -1.26 -8.46
CA TYR A 4 9.84 -0.67 -7.24
C TYR A 4 8.36 -1.02 -7.17
N VAL A 5 8.00 -1.94 -6.27
CA VAL A 5 6.63 -2.42 -6.06
C VAL A 5 5.98 -1.56 -4.99
N VAL A 6 4.98 -0.78 -5.37
CA VAL A 6 4.15 -0.03 -4.41
C VAL A 6 3.07 -0.96 -3.90
N HIS A 7 3.04 -1.19 -2.59
CA HIS A 7 2.03 -2.02 -1.93
C HIS A 7 1.58 -1.37 -0.62
N GLY A 8 0.44 -1.77 -0.08
CA GLY A 8 -0.03 -1.28 1.21
C GLY A 8 -1.32 -1.94 1.68
N ASN A 9 -1.69 -1.66 2.93
CA ASN A 9 -2.92 -2.15 3.54
C ASN A 9 -4.16 -1.50 2.89
N THR A 10 -5.22 -2.29 2.73
CA THR A 10 -6.53 -1.84 2.25
C THR A 10 -7.68 -2.15 3.20
N TYR A 11 -7.40 -2.77 4.35
CA TYR A 11 -8.38 -3.11 5.36
C TYR A 11 -8.27 -2.21 6.58
N TYR A 12 -9.28 -1.34 6.75
CA TYR A 12 -9.33 -0.35 7.82
C TYR A 12 -10.65 -0.42 8.62
N TYR A 13 -11.37 -1.53 8.54
CA TYR A 13 -12.69 -1.69 9.17
C TYR A 13 -12.63 -2.22 10.62
N GLY A 14 -11.44 -2.53 11.11
CA GLY A 14 -11.22 -3.19 12.40
C GLY A 14 -9.82 -3.78 12.48
N TYR A 15 -9.64 -4.83 13.27
CA TYR A 15 -8.39 -5.55 13.34
C TYR A 15 -8.19 -6.42 12.11
N GLY A 16 -7.12 -6.15 11.37
CA GLY A 16 -6.76 -6.93 10.20
C GLY A 16 -5.92 -6.15 9.23
N HIS A 17 -5.51 -6.86 8.18
CA HIS A 17 -4.63 -6.37 7.13
C HIS A 17 -4.97 -7.08 5.82
N ILE A 18 -5.13 -6.32 4.74
CA ILE A 18 -5.18 -6.86 3.37
C ILE A 18 -4.18 -6.08 2.55
N GLU A 19 -3.03 -6.69 2.34
CA GLU A 19 -1.95 -6.11 1.55
C GLU A 19 -2.26 -6.23 0.07
N ASN A 20 -2.24 -5.10 -0.64
CA ASN A 20 -2.44 -5.06 -2.08
C ASN A 20 -1.27 -4.38 -2.78
N ILE A 21 -0.94 -4.84 -3.98
CA ILE A 21 -0.03 -4.13 -4.89
C ILE A 21 -0.82 -3.07 -5.65
N PHE A 22 -0.30 -1.84 -5.65
CA PHE A 22 -0.87 -0.70 -6.37
C PHE A 22 -0.13 -0.36 -7.66
N GLY A 23 1.12 -0.79 -7.79
CA GLY A 23 1.90 -0.60 -9.01
C GLY A 23 3.31 -1.17 -8.94
N ILE A 24 3.92 -1.35 -10.10
CA ILE A 24 5.31 -1.80 -10.25
C ILE A 24 5.99 -0.86 -11.24
N TYR A 25 7.07 -0.22 -10.81
CA TYR A 25 7.73 0.86 -11.54
C TYR A 25 9.21 0.54 -11.79
N ALA A 26 9.77 1.03 -12.89
CA ALA A 26 11.20 0.92 -13.18
C ALA A 26 12.01 2.12 -12.66
N LYS A 27 11.34 3.22 -12.28
CA LYS A 27 11.95 4.41 -11.70
C LYS A 27 11.44 4.62 -10.28
N LYS A 28 12.34 4.97 -9.37
CA LYS A 28 11.99 5.22 -7.97
C LYS A 28 11.06 6.42 -7.82
N ASP A 29 11.34 7.52 -8.53
CA ASP A 29 10.51 8.74 -8.46
C ASP A 29 9.05 8.48 -8.87
N ASP A 30 8.81 7.63 -9.87
CA ASP A 30 7.46 7.26 -10.29
C ASP A 30 6.75 6.42 -9.20
N ALA A 31 7.49 5.55 -8.51
CA ALA A 31 6.97 4.76 -7.40
C ALA A 31 6.66 5.61 -6.16
N GLU A 32 7.52 6.58 -5.82
CA GLU A 32 7.28 7.53 -4.72
C GLU A 32 6.04 8.39 -5.01
N ALA A 33 5.92 8.92 -6.23
CA ALA A 33 4.72 9.66 -6.65
C ALA A 33 3.45 8.80 -6.58
N ALA A 34 3.54 7.52 -6.95
CA ALA A 34 2.44 6.58 -6.83
C ALA A 34 2.10 6.27 -5.37
N LYS A 35 3.10 6.06 -4.50
CA LYS A 35 2.90 5.88 -3.05
C LYS A 35 2.15 7.06 -2.44
N GLU A 36 2.59 8.29 -2.70
CA GLU A 36 1.92 9.51 -2.20
C GLU A 36 0.46 9.59 -2.69
N LEU A 37 0.24 9.34 -4.00
CA LEU A 37 -1.09 9.35 -4.60
C LEU A 37 -2.03 8.30 -3.98
N ILE A 38 -1.55 7.08 -3.79
CA ILE A 38 -2.34 5.98 -3.24
C ILE A 38 -2.63 6.23 -1.76
N THR A 39 -1.64 6.67 -0.99
CA THR A 39 -1.82 7.02 0.44
C THR A 39 -2.94 8.04 0.59
N LYS A 40 -2.92 9.11 -0.21
CA LYS A 40 -3.96 10.14 -0.20
C LYS A 40 -5.34 9.57 -0.59
N LYS A 41 -5.42 8.74 -1.64
CA LYS A 41 -6.68 8.13 -2.08
C LYS A 41 -7.29 7.19 -1.04
N LEU A 42 -6.46 6.38 -0.38
CA LEU A 42 -6.91 5.49 0.69
C LEU A 42 -7.41 6.31 1.88
N TYR A 43 -6.64 7.31 2.31
CA TYR A 43 -7.06 8.22 3.37
C TYR A 43 -8.40 8.89 3.06
N GLU A 44 -8.56 9.51 1.89
CA GLU A 44 -9.81 10.17 1.50
C GLU A 44 -11.01 9.20 1.48
N LYS A 45 -10.79 7.98 0.98
CA LYS A 45 -11.80 6.91 0.95
C LYS A 45 -12.21 6.48 2.35
N GLU A 46 -11.25 6.30 3.26
CA GLU A 46 -11.51 5.85 4.62
C GLU A 46 -12.14 6.95 5.48
N ILE A 47 -11.70 8.21 5.33
CA ILE A 47 -12.36 9.36 5.97
C ILE A 47 -13.81 9.51 5.50
N ALA A 48 -14.09 9.29 4.21
CA ALA A 48 -15.46 9.31 3.69
C ALA A 48 -16.35 8.19 4.25
N ARG A 49 -15.77 7.10 4.77
CA ARG A 49 -16.49 6.02 5.47
C ARG A 49 -16.83 6.36 6.93
N GLY A 50 -16.21 7.40 7.50
CA GLY A 50 -16.48 7.88 8.85
C GLY A 50 -16.25 6.81 9.92
N GLN A 51 -17.21 6.63 10.83
CA GLN A 51 -17.10 5.73 12.00
C GLN A 51 -16.91 4.24 11.66
N MET A 52 -17.02 3.85 10.38
CA MET A 52 -16.73 2.48 9.93
C MET A 52 -15.23 2.24 9.68
N SER A 53 -14.41 3.28 9.72
CA SER A 53 -12.96 3.17 9.55
C SER A 53 -12.22 3.47 10.85
N VAL A 54 -11.09 2.79 11.06
CA VAL A 54 -10.14 3.07 12.15
C VAL A 54 -9.14 4.18 11.81
N VAL A 55 -9.10 4.63 10.55
CA VAL A 55 -8.21 5.71 10.08
C VAL A 55 -8.70 7.06 10.60
N ALA A 56 -7.86 7.72 11.40
CA ALA A 56 -8.10 9.05 11.95
C ALA A 56 -7.13 10.09 11.36
N ASP A 57 -5.92 9.68 10.97
CA ASP A 57 -4.88 10.50 10.37
C ASP A 57 -4.30 9.85 9.12
N ILE A 58 -3.69 10.65 8.24
CA ILE A 58 -3.05 10.12 7.02
C ILE A 58 -1.89 9.17 7.34
N SER A 59 -1.24 9.32 8.49
CA SER A 59 -0.20 8.40 8.97
C SER A 59 -0.70 7.02 9.38
N ASP A 60 -2.02 6.85 9.55
CA ASP A 60 -2.62 5.52 9.78
C ASP A 60 -2.71 4.68 8.49
N VAL A 61 -2.44 5.29 7.33
CA VAL A 61 -2.44 4.62 6.03
C VAL A 61 -1.03 4.13 5.69
N GLU A 62 -0.88 2.82 5.61
CA GLU A 62 0.40 2.16 5.37
C GLU A 62 0.56 1.79 3.89
N VAL A 63 1.42 2.53 3.19
CA VAL A 63 1.83 2.24 1.81
C VAL A 63 3.35 2.32 1.71
N GLU A 64 3.96 1.26 1.19
CA GLU A 64 5.40 1.07 1.12
C GLU A 64 5.88 0.76 -0.30
N ILE A 65 7.20 0.79 -0.48
CA ILE A 65 7.87 0.46 -1.73
C ILE A 65 8.86 -0.66 -1.46
N ALA A 66 8.62 -1.83 -2.02
CA ALA A 66 9.57 -2.93 -2.05
C ALA A 66 10.45 -2.86 -3.30
N GLU A 67 11.77 -2.99 -3.13
CA GLU A 67 12.73 -3.01 -4.23
C GLU A 67 13.03 -4.46 -4.64
N ILE A 68 12.81 -4.82 -5.90
CA ILE A 68 13.04 -6.18 -6.41
C ILE A 68 13.83 -6.19 -7.71
N GLU A 69 14.68 -7.21 -7.90
CA GLU A 69 15.45 -7.35 -9.14
C GLU A 69 14.65 -8.13 -10.21
N ALA A 70 14.37 -7.48 -11.35
CA ALA A 70 13.71 -8.11 -12.48
C ALA A 70 14.53 -9.29 -13.04
N GLY A 71 13.84 -10.40 -13.35
CA GLY A 71 14.45 -11.61 -13.89
C GLY A 71 15.09 -12.51 -12.83
N ARG A 72 14.97 -12.15 -11.55
CA ARG A 72 15.29 -13.02 -10.41
C ARG A 72 14.02 -13.59 -9.80
N LEU A 73 14.16 -14.77 -9.22
CA LEU A 73 13.13 -15.34 -8.36
C LEU A 73 13.10 -14.51 -7.07
N VAL A 74 11.93 -14.03 -6.71
CA VAL A 74 11.71 -13.28 -5.47
C VAL A 74 10.46 -13.85 -4.79
N GLU A 75 10.57 -14.06 -3.49
CA GLU A 75 9.44 -14.37 -2.63
C GLU A 75 9.11 -13.10 -1.86
N ILE A 76 7.91 -12.55 -2.08
CA ILE A 76 7.38 -11.42 -1.33
C ILE A 76 6.11 -11.91 -0.68
N GLU A 77 6.12 -12.02 0.64
CA GLU A 77 4.90 -12.25 1.40
C GLU A 77 4.12 -10.94 1.41
N LEU A 78 3.07 -10.86 0.59
CA LEU A 78 2.11 -9.76 0.69
C LEU A 78 1.22 -10.00 1.92
N GLY A 79 0.90 -11.25 2.22
CA GLY A 79 0.20 -11.61 3.45
C GLY A 79 -1.21 -10.99 3.54
N GLY A 80 -1.68 -10.89 4.77
CA GLY A 80 -3.00 -10.36 5.10
C GLY A 80 -3.86 -11.36 5.86
N TYR A 81 -4.52 -10.85 6.89
CA TYR A 81 -5.49 -11.56 7.71
C TYR A 81 -6.48 -10.55 8.25
N CYS A 82 -7.77 -10.86 8.21
CA CYS A 82 -8.82 -10.03 8.82
C CYS A 82 -9.61 -10.88 9.81
N GLU A 83 -9.90 -10.31 10.96
CA GLU A 83 -10.83 -10.88 11.95
C GLU A 83 -12.29 -10.54 11.63
#